data_AF-A0A0D0CMI8-F1
#
_entry.id   AF-A0A0D0CMI8-F1
#
_cell.length_a   1.000
_cell.length_b   1.000
_cell.length_c   1.000
_cell.angle_alpha   90.00
_cell.angle_beta   90.00
_cell.angle_gamma   90.00
#
_symmetry.space_group_name_H-M   'P 1'
#
loop_
_entity.id
_entity.type
_entity.pdbx_description
1 polymer ?
#
loop_
_entity_poly.entity_id
_entity_poly.type
_entity_poly.pdbx_seq_one_letter_code
_entity_poly.pdbx_strand_id
1 'polypeptide(L)'
;MQTSVSIHQACTLCGNPTSMWCSRCESAWYCCTEHLRSDWPRHRQECVSKSHQGVSSSSYPVNNRIATPPPAEVELITVTAIFFAPEADRWNTTEIHCRPPTRSHQGACPIPLLQNFFPDDDAEDIVLTQGLNSENLRFPLHLWYSPTAIQRNAPINRAVHNITGGSATKAWCGPVVVLKFSGSRLQGYTDAGPNDLPALSTYFLAYK
;
A
#
# COMPACT_ATOMS: atom_id res chain seq x y z
N MET A 1 5.95 -8.81 -40.79
CA MET A 1 5.04 -9.79 -40.16
C MET A 1 5.80 -10.44 -39.01
N GLN A 2 5.61 -9.94 -37.79
CA GLN A 2 6.25 -10.52 -36.60
C GLN A 2 5.47 -11.77 -36.22
N THR A 3 6.08 -12.93 -36.43
CA THR A 3 5.59 -14.23 -35.99
C THR A 3 5.68 -14.30 -34.46
N SER A 4 4.53 -14.22 -33.79
CA SER A 4 4.40 -14.47 -32.36
C SER A 4 4.70 -15.94 -32.08
N VAL A 5 5.92 -16.24 -31.65
CA VAL A 5 6.32 -17.57 -31.18
C VAL A 5 5.60 -17.82 -29.85
N SER A 6 4.58 -18.68 -29.86
CA SER A 6 3.95 -19.16 -28.62
C SER A 6 4.90 -20.15 -27.95
N ILE A 7 5.61 -19.68 -26.92
CA ILE A 7 6.57 -20.47 -26.15
C ILE A 7 5.75 -21.40 -25.23
N HIS A 8 5.35 -22.56 -25.72
CA HIS A 8 4.66 -23.57 -24.91
C HIS A 8 5.69 -24.33 -24.07
N GLN A 9 5.53 -24.27 -22.74
CA GLN A 9 6.35 -25.02 -21.81
C GLN A 9 5.70 -26.37 -21.49
N ALA A 10 6.49 -27.38 -21.18
CA ALA A 10 6.01 -28.74 -20.95
C ALA A 10 5.60 -28.95 -19.49
N CYS A 11 4.52 -29.69 -19.26
CA CYS A 11 4.10 -30.07 -17.92
C CYS A 11 5.15 -30.96 -17.24
N THR A 12 5.54 -30.62 -16.02
CA THR A 12 6.55 -31.34 -15.23
C THR A 12 6.20 -32.81 -14.92
N LEU A 13 4.91 -33.18 -14.95
CA LEU A 13 4.48 -34.56 -14.67
C LEU A 13 4.16 -35.40 -15.90
N CYS A 14 3.55 -34.83 -16.94
CA CYS A 14 3.08 -35.61 -18.10
C CYS A 14 3.70 -35.17 -19.44
N GLY A 15 4.50 -34.10 -19.47
CA GLY A 15 5.16 -33.61 -20.69
C GLY A 15 4.25 -32.87 -21.69
N ASN A 16 2.93 -32.83 -21.47
CA ASN A 16 2.02 -32.12 -22.37
C ASN A 16 2.28 -30.60 -22.37
N PRO A 17 2.14 -29.93 -23.53
CA PRO A 17 2.32 -28.48 -23.61
C PRO A 17 1.25 -27.77 -22.78
N THR A 18 1.66 -26.75 -22.03
CA THR A 18 0.78 -25.99 -21.16
C THR A 18 1.19 -24.52 -21.12
N SER A 19 0.21 -23.67 -20.83
CA SER A 19 0.40 -22.27 -20.49
C SER A 19 0.10 -21.99 -19.02
N MET A 20 -0.06 -23.01 -18.17
CA MET A 20 -0.33 -22.85 -16.75
C MET A 20 0.94 -23.13 -15.95
N TRP A 21 1.32 -22.17 -15.12
CA TRP A 21 2.52 -22.21 -14.29
C TRP A 21 2.18 -22.02 -12.81
N CYS A 22 3.13 -22.37 -11.93
CA CYS A 22 3.02 -22.05 -10.51
C CYS A 22 3.04 -20.52 -10.32
N SER A 23 1.95 -19.92 -9.85
CA SER A 23 1.83 -18.46 -9.69
C SER A 23 2.83 -17.84 -8.69
N ARG A 24 3.51 -18.66 -7.90
CA ARG A 24 4.50 -18.21 -6.90
C ARG A 24 5.89 -18.02 -7.50
N CYS A 25 6.40 -19.02 -8.22
CA CYS A 25 7.76 -19.02 -8.79
C CYS A 25 7.79 -18.82 -10.30
N GLU A 26 6.67 -19.13 -10.98
CA GLU A 26 6.53 -19.18 -12.43
C GLU A 26 7.65 -19.94 -13.16
N SER A 27 8.32 -20.86 -12.46
CA SER A 27 9.42 -21.69 -12.98
C SER A 27 9.03 -23.15 -13.18
N ALA A 28 7.86 -23.57 -12.69
CA ALA A 28 7.28 -24.89 -12.92
C ALA A 28 5.94 -24.80 -13.65
N TRP A 29 5.70 -25.73 -14.57
CA TRP A 29 4.58 -25.72 -15.51
C TRP A 29 3.75 -26.99 -15.38
N TYR A 30 2.42 -26.84 -15.38
CA TYR A 30 1.49 -27.95 -15.18
C TYR A 30 0.32 -27.85 -16.15
N CYS A 31 -0.17 -28.94 -16.71
CA CYS A 31 -1.34 -28.90 -17.60
C CYS A 31 -2.66 -28.77 -16.84
N CYS A 32 -2.67 -29.07 -15.54
CA CYS A 32 -3.83 -28.96 -14.66
C CYS A 32 -3.42 -28.81 -13.18
N THR A 33 -4.35 -28.36 -12.35
CA THR A 33 -4.14 -28.14 -10.90
C THR A 33 -3.89 -29.44 -10.14
N GLU A 34 -4.38 -30.57 -10.64
CA GLU A 34 -4.11 -31.89 -10.08
C GLU A 34 -2.62 -32.24 -10.16
N HIS A 35 -1.98 -31.98 -11.31
CA HIS A 35 -0.54 -32.19 -11.47
C HIS A 35 0.30 -31.25 -10.60
N LEU A 36 -0.12 -29.99 -10.44
CA LEU A 36 0.51 -29.07 -9.49
C LEU A 36 0.43 -29.61 -8.05
N ARG A 37 -0.74 -30.09 -7.62
CA ARG A 37 -0.96 -30.62 -6.26
C ARG A 37 -0.18 -31.91 -6.01
N SER A 38 -0.10 -32.79 -7.01
CA SER A 38 0.66 -34.04 -6.91
C SER A 38 2.16 -33.79 -6.80
N ASP A 39 2.69 -32.80 -7.54
CA ASP A 39 4.11 -32.45 -7.49
C ASP A 39 4.46 -31.53 -6.30
N TRP A 40 3.46 -30.91 -5.68
CA TRP A 40 3.65 -29.93 -4.61
C TRP A 40 4.58 -30.35 -3.47
N PRO A 41 4.56 -31.60 -2.95
CA PRO A 41 5.46 -32.00 -1.87
C PRO A 41 6.95 -31.89 -2.22
N ARG A 42 7.30 -32.11 -3.49
CA ARG A 42 8.64 -31.93 -4.05
C ARG A 42 8.86 -30.47 -4.43
N HIS A 43 7.98 -29.91 -5.26
CA HIS A 43 8.12 -28.56 -5.81
C HIS A 43 8.22 -27.49 -4.72
N ARG A 44 7.49 -27.61 -3.60
CA ARG A 44 7.53 -26.62 -2.51
C ARG A 44 8.91 -26.46 -1.86
N GLN A 45 9.79 -27.47 -2.00
CA GLN A 45 11.14 -27.43 -1.46
C GLN A 45 12.06 -26.51 -2.28
N GLU A 46 11.74 -26.30 -3.57
CA GLU A 46 12.49 -25.48 -4.52
C GLU A 46 11.69 -24.29 -5.08
N CYS A 47 10.42 -24.14 -4.69
CA CYS A 47 9.53 -23.08 -5.16
C CYS A 47 9.90 -21.73 -4.53
N VAL A 48 10.84 -21.02 -5.17
CA VAL A 48 11.28 -19.68 -4.77
C VAL A 48 10.55 -18.61 -5.59
N SER A 49 10.03 -17.57 -4.93
CA SER A 49 9.34 -16.47 -5.61
C SER A 49 10.28 -15.69 -6.53
N LYS A 50 9.79 -15.29 -7.71
CA LYS A 50 10.57 -14.50 -8.69
C LYS A 50 11.05 -13.14 -8.18
N SER A 51 10.48 -12.64 -7.08
CA SER A 51 10.93 -11.42 -6.39
C SER A 51 12.33 -11.54 -5.76
N HIS A 52 12.95 -12.73 -5.72
CA HIS A 52 14.30 -12.95 -5.16
C HIS A 52 15.38 -13.31 -6.19
N GLN A 53 15.10 -13.33 -7.50
CA GLN A 53 16.12 -13.67 -8.52
C GLN A 53 16.77 -12.42 -9.10
N GLY A 54 17.51 -11.70 -8.25
CA GLY A 54 18.55 -10.77 -8.65
C GLY A 54 19.84 -11.18 -7.97
N VAL A 55 20.81 -11.63 -8.79
CA VAL A 55 22.22 -11.89 -8.45
C VAL A 55 22.55 -13.29 -7.89
N SER A 56 22.94 -14.18 -8.81
CA SER A 56 23.79 -15.34 -8.52
C SER A 56 24.99 -15.34 -9.46
N SER A 57 26.21 -15.16 -8.94
CA SER A 57 27.37 -15.99 -9.31
C SER A 57 28.61 -15.65 -8.47
N SER A 58 28.93 -16.50 -7.50
CA SER A 58 30.24 -17.18 -7.45
C SER A 58 30.32 -18.14 -6.26
N SER A 59 30.68 -19.37 -6.60
CA SER A 59 31.21 -20.45 -5.76
C SER A 59 32.36 -20.00 -4.85
N TYR A 60 32.43 -20.49 -3.60
CA TYR A 60 33.60 -21.03 -2.87
C TYR A 60 33.27 -21.24 -1.37
N PRO A 61 34.03 -22.09 -0.62
CA PRO A 61 33.46 -23.02 0.35
C PRO A 61 33.46 -22.55 1.81
N VAL A 62 32.60 -23.23 2.58
CA VAL A 62 32.52 -23.43 4.04
C VAL A 62 33.55 -22.65 4.86
N ASN A 63 33.07 -21.59 5.53
CA ASN A 63 33.66 -21.12 6.77
C ASN A 63 32.54 -20.90 7.79
N ASN A 64 32.67 -21.58 8.92
CA ASN A 64 31.66 -21.72 9.97
C ASN A 64 31.53 -20.42 10.79
N ARG A 65 31.00 -19.36 10.16
CA ARG A 65 30.53 -18.16 10.85
C ARG A 65 29.05 -18.39 11.17
N ILE A 66 28.71 -18.39 12.46
CA ILE A 66 27.33 -18.25 12.91
C ILE A 66 26.89 -16.87 12.43
N ALA A 67 26.32 -16.81 11.23
CA ALA A 67 25.68 -15.63 10.72
C ALA A 67 24.45 -15.42 11.61
N THR A 68 24.51 -14.43 12.50
CA THR A 68 23.29 -13.83 13.04
C THR A 68 22.41 -13.55 11.82
N PRO A 69 21.20 -14.15 11.72
CA PRO A 69 20.32 -13.84 10.60
C PRO A 69 20.17 -12.31 10.55
N PRO A 70 20.27 -11.67 9.37
CA PRO A 70 20.01 -10.24 9.27
C PRO A 70 18.69 -9.95 9.99
N PRO A 71 18.62 -8.86 10.79
CA PRO A 71 17.40 -8.52 11.51
C PRO A 71 16.24 -8.64 10.53
N ALA A 72 15.23 -9.45 10.87
CA ALA A 72 14.10 -9.70 9.98
C ALA A 72 13.57 -8.34 9.49
N GLU A 73 13.79 -8.01 8.21
CA GLU A 73 13.28 -6.78 7.63
C GLU A 73 11.76 -6.85 7.72
N VAL A 74 11.17 -5.93 8.46
CA VAL A 74 9.71 -5.86 8.59
C VAL A 74 9.17 -5.54 7.21
N GLU A 75 8.45 -6.48 6.60
CA GLU A 75 7.82 -6.29 5.29
C GLU A 75 6.75 -5.19 5.42
N LEU A 76 7.08 -3.99 4.96
CA LEU A 76 6.18 -2.84 4.97
C LEU A 76 5.25 -2.91 3.76
N ILE A 77 4.00 -2.51 3.98
CA ILE A 77 3.04 -2.32 2.89
C ILE A 77 3.17 -0.88 2.41
N THR A 78 3.39 -0.66 1.12
CA THR A 78 3.41 0.70 0.53
C THR A 78 2.07 1.00 -0.11
N VAL A 79 1.52 2.19 0.19
CA VAL A 79 0.33 2.72 -0.47
C VAL A 79 0.51 4.19 -0.83
N THR A 80 -0.19 4.61 -1.87
CA THR A 80 -0.24 6.02 -2.27
C THR A 80 -1.26 6.77 -1.42
N ALA A 81 -0.83 7.85 -0.77
CA ALA A 81 -1.67 8.78 -0.03
C ALA A 81 -1.83 10.10 -0.80
N ILE A 82 -2.93 10.81 -0.56
CA ILE A 82 -3.07 12.22 -0.94
C ILE A 82 -2.44 13.06 0.16
N PHE A 83 -1.56 13.97 -0.21
CA PHE A 83 -0.89 14.86 0.71
C PHE A 83 -1.18 16.32 0.39
N PHE A 84 -1.67 17.03 1.38
CA PHE A 84 -1.83 18.47 1.37
C PHE A 84 -0.66 19.07 2.17
N ALA A 85 0.43 19.37 1.47
CA ALA A 85 1.52 20.16 2.04
C ALA A 85 1.02 21.58 2.30
N PRO A 86 1.27 22.18 3.48
CA PRO A 86 0.63 23.44 3.82
C PRO A 86 1.06 24.60 2.93
N GLU A 87 2.32 24.59 2.48
CA GLU A 87 2.89 25.63 1.61
C GLU A 87 2.55 25.45 0.12
N ALA A 88 2.05 24.29 -0.27
CA ALA A 88 1.78 23.98 -1.67
C ALA A 88 0.42 24.51 -2.11
N ASP A 89 0.34 25.03 -3.33
CA ASP A 89 -0.93 25.46 -3.93
C ASP A 89 -1.86 24.32 -4.33
N ARG A 90 -1.32 23.12 -4.48
CA ARG A 90 -2.06 21.93 -4.90
C ARG A 90 -1.66 20.75 -4.03
N TRP A 91 -2.60 19.85 -3.83
CA TRP A 91 -2.31 18.53 -3.29
C TRP A 91 -1.40 17.75 -4.25
N ASN A 92 -0.71 16.76 -3.71
CA ASN A 92 0.02 15.78 -4.50
C ASN A 92 -0.23 14.37 -3.94
N THR A 93 0.39 13.38 -4.57
CA THR A 93 0.45 12.01 -4.05
C THR A 93 1.81 11.74 -3.44
N THR A 94 1.84 10.97 -2.35
CA THR A 94 3.08 10.54 -1.70
C THR A 94 2.97 9.07 -1.25
N GLU A 95 4.11 8.39 -1.11
CA GLU A 95 4.14 7.01 -0.65
C GLU A 95 4.14 6.96 0.87
N ILE A 96 3.24 6.16 1.44
CA ILE A 96 3.18 5.88 2.87
C ILE A 96 3.47 4.40 3.10
N HIS A 97 4.50 4.16 3.89
CA HIS A 97 4.78 2.82 4.40
C HIS A 97 3.86 2.53 5.59
N CYS A 98 3.32 1.31 5.63
CA CYS A 98 2.47 0.82 6.69
C CYS A 98 3.09 -0.43 7.31
N ARG A 99 3.17 -0.46 8.64
CA ARG A 99 3.53 -1.67 9.38
C ARG A 99 2.32 -2.61 9.43
N PRO A 100 2.50 -3.90 9.08
CA PRO A 100 1.48 -4.90 9.32
C PRO A 100 1.13 -4.99 10.82
N PRO A 101 -0.11 -5.33 11.18
CA PRO A 101 -0.49 -5.54 12.58
C PRO A 101 0.32 -6.68 13.20
N THR A 102 0.90 -6.45 14.40
CA THR A 102 1.79 -7.39 15.09
C THR A 102 1.10 -8.60 15.71
N ARG A 103 -0.23 -8.56 15.89
CA ARG A 103 -1.01 -9.67 16.43
C ARG A 103 -2.07 -10.10 15.44
N SER A 104 -2.24 -11.43 15.35
CA SER A 104 -3.17 -12.20 14.53
C SER A 104 -4.66 -11.95 14.86
N HIS A 105 -5.06 -10.70 15.03
CA HIS A 105 -6.45 -10.31 14.86
C HIS A 105 -6.70 -10.24 13.35
N GLN A 106 -7.30 -11.29 12.80
CA GLN A 106 -7.80 -11.28 11.43
C GLN A 106 -8.63 -10.00 11.23
N GLY A 107 -8.17 -9.11 10.36
CA GLY A 107 -8.87 -7.87 10.05
C GLY A 107 -8.38 -6.59 10.74
N ALA A 108 -7.20 -6.57 11.37
CA ALA A 108 -6.61 -5.31 11.84
C ALA A 108 -6.04 -4.48 10.66
N CYS A 109 -6.28 -3.17 10.68
CA CYS A 109 -5.73 -2.25 9.68
C CYS A 109 -4.21 -2.08 9.85
N PRO A 110 -3.42 -2.02 8.76
CA PRO A 110 -2.02 -1.63 8.81
C PRO A 110 -1.83 -0.27 9.50
N ILE A 111 -0.69 -0.08 10.18
CA ILE A 111 -0.36 1.14 10.91
C ILE A 111 0.53 2.03 10.01
N PRO A 112 0.06 3.19 9.54
CA PRO A 112 0.84 4.05 8.67
C PRO A 112 1.99 4.74 9.42
N LEU A 113 3.12 4.92 8.74
CA LEU A 113 4.31 5.60 9.26
C LEU A 113 4.30 7.07 8.84
N LEU A 114 3.81 7.92 9.73
CA LEU A 114 3.56 9.34 9.45
C LEU A 114 4.58 10.29 10.07
N GLN A 115 5.65 9.77 10.66
CA GLN A 115 6.68 10.54 11.39
C GLN A 115 7.32 11.64 10.54
N ASN A 116 7.48 11.40 9.23
CA ASN A 116 8.03 12.38 8.30
C ASN A 116 7.09 13.57 8.03
N PHE A 117 5.80 13.41 8.34
CA PHE A 117 4.77 14.44 8.14
C PHE A 117 4.38 15.11 9.46
N PHE A 118 4.47 14.37 10.58
CA PHE A 118 4.13 14.84 11.93
C PHE A 118 5.29 14.47 12.88
N PRO A 119 6.37 15.26 12.92
CA PRO A 119 7.58 14.92 13.66
C PRO A 119 7.39 14.93 15.19
N ASP A 120 6.41 15.69 15.68
CA ASP A 120 6.10 15.81 17.11
C ASP A 120 5.16 14.69 17.61
N ASP A 121 4.84 13.72 16.75
CA ASP A 121 3.93 12.58 17.00
C ASP A 121 2.58 13.00 17.59
N ASP A 122 2.11 14.19 17.22
CA ASP A 122 0.86 14.79 17.68
C ASP A 122 -0.28 14.65 16.67
N ALA A 123 -0.16 13.72 15.72
CA ALA A 123 -1.18 13.50 14.71
C ALA A 123 -2.46 12.90 15.32
N GLU A 124 -3.59 13.51 15.02
CA GLU A 124 -4.92 12.93 15.21
C GLU A 124 -5.46 12.43 13.88
N ASP A 125 -6.37 11.46 13.94
CA ASP A 125 -6.99 10.85 12.78
C ASP A 125 -8.51 11.01 12.74
N ILE A 126 -9.05 11.01 11.53
CA ILE A 126 -10.48 11.05 11.26
C ILE A 126 -10.81 10.08 10.12
N VAL A 127 -11.82 9.24 10.32
CA VAL A 127 -12.33 8.33 9.30
C VAL A 127 -13.58 8.92 8.63
N LEU A 128 -13.43 9.33 7.37
CA LEU A 128 -14.51 9.80 6.51
C LEU A 128 -15.19 8.59 5.90
N THR A 129 -16.42 8.32 6.34
CA THR A 129 -17.28 7.26 5.80
C THR A 129 -18.33 7.77 4.82
N GLN A 130 -18.51 9.10 4.74
CA GLN A 130 -19.50 9.76 3.90
C GLN A 130 -18.82 10.69 2.88
N GLY A 131 -19.37 10.74 1.67
CA GLY A 131 -18.91 11.59 0.59
C GLY A 131 -19.87 12.73 0.27
N LEU A 132 -19.97 13.05 -1.02
CA LEU A 132 -20.94 14.01 -1.55
C LEU A 132 -22.37 13.59 -1.18
N ASN A 133 -23.21 14.55 -0.83
CA ASN A 133 -24.63 14.35 -0.48
C ASN A 133 -24.86 13.35 0.68
N SER A 134 -23.87 13.17 1.56
CA SER A 134 -23.93 12.24 2.69
C SER A 134 -24.07 10.76 2.29
N GLU A 135 -23.74 10.40 1.05
CA GLU A 135 -23.70 9.00 0.63
C GLU A 135 -22.52 8.26 1.26
N ASN A 136 -22.72 6.98 1.60
CA ASN A 136 -21.65 6.15 2.14
C ASN A 136 -20.56 5.89 1.10
N LEU A 137 -19.32 6.17 1.46
CA LEU A 137 -18.16 5.85 0.64
C LEU A 137 -17.96 4.33 0.59
N ARG A 138 -17.87 3.79 -0.63
CA ARG A 138 -17.46 2.39 -0.85
C ARG A 138 -16.09 2.09 -0.24
N PHE A 139 -15.21 3.09 -0.29
CA PHE A 139 -13.85 3.08 0.23
C PHE A 139 -13.69 4.30 1.14
N PRO A 140 -13.88 4.14 2.46
CA PRO A 140 -13.70 5.24 3.40
C PRO A 140 -12.29 5.86 3.30
N LEU A 141 -12.17 7.13 3.68
CA LEU A 141 -10.88 7.83 3.70
C LEU A 141 -10.44 8.01 5.16
N HIS A 142 -9.15 7.84 5.40
CA HIS A 142 -8.52 8.03 6.70
C HIS A 142 -7.63 9.27 6.60
N LEU A 143 -7.95 10.30 7.37
CA LEU A 143 -7.30 11.60 7.32
C LEU A 143 -6.50 11.82 8.60
N TRP A 144 -5.26 12.27 8.49
CA TRP A 144 -4.43 12.68 9.61
C TRP A 144 -4.10 14.16 9.54
N TYR A 145 -4.08 14.81 10.70
CA TYR A 145 -3.77 16.22 10.87
C TYR A 145 -3.18 16.47 12.26
N SER A 146 -2.52 17.61 12.47
CA SER A 146 -2.11 18.04 13.82
C SER A 146 -3.18 18.96 14.43
N PRO A 147 -3.78 18.62 15.59
CA PRO A 147 -4.76 19.47 16.27
C PRO A 147 -4.09 20.70 16.91
N THR A 148 -2.79 20.62 17.22
CA THR A 148 -2.03 21.70 17.84
C THR A 148 -1.38 22.66 16.82
N ALA A 149 -1.48 22.35 15.52
CA ALA A 149 -0.87 23.12 14.44
C ALA A 149 -1.15 24.63 14.54
N ILE A 150 -2.40 25.02 14.84
CA ILE A 150 -2.77 26.44 14.99
C ILE A 150 -2.08 27.10 16.20
N GLN A 151 -1.98 26.38 17.33
CA GLN A 151 -1.33 26.88 18.55
C GLN A 151 0.18 27.03 18.35
N ARG A 152 0.77 26.19 17.49
CA ARG A 152 2.18 26.25 17.09
C ARG A 152 2.46 27.26 15.97
N ASN A 153 1.48 28.08 15.58
CA ASN A 153 1.59 29.02 14.45
C ASN A 153 2.00 28.34 13.13
N ALA A 154 1.54 27.10 12.91
CA ALA A 154 1.73 26.44 11.64
C ALA A 154 0.97 27.20 10.52
N PRO A 155 1.53 27.22 9.30
CA PRO A 155 0.91 27.87 8.15
C PRO A 155 -0.47 27.30 7.83
N ILE A 156 -1.38 28.15 7.34
CA ILE A 156 -2.65 27.71 6.75
C ILE A 156 -2.32 26.85 5.54
N ASN A 157 -3.00 25.71 5.45
CA ASN A 157 -2.82 24.76 4.37
C ASN A 157 -3.43 25.30 3.08
N ARG A 158 -2.57 25.85 2.20
CA ARG A 158 -2.96 26.47 0.93
C ARG A 158 -3.62 25.47 -0.01
N ALA A 159 -3.19 24.21 0.00
CA ALA A 159 -3.78 23.17 -0.83
C ALA A 159 -5.23 22.90 -0.41
N VAL A 160 -5.51 22.79 0.90
CA VAL A 160 -6.89 22.65 1.43
C VAL A 160 -7.71 23.90 1.13
N HIS A 161 -7.14 25.09 1.34
CA HIS A 161 -7.79 26.36 0.99
C HIS A 161 -8.19 26.40 -0.49
N ASN A 162 -7.31 25.95 -1.39
CA ASN A 162 -7.55 26.01 -2.83
C ASN A 162 -8.59 24.99 -3.30
N ILE A 163 -8.61 23.76 -2.77
CA ILE A 163 -9.64 22.77 -3.16
C ILE A 163 -11.04 23.07 -2.59
N THR A 164 -11.11 23.97 -1.60
CA THR A 164 -12.38 24.47 -1.03
C THR A 164 -12.74 25.86 -1.53
N GLY A 165 -11.94 26.45 -2.43
CA GLY A 165 -12.15 27.83 -2.90
C GLY A 165 -12.17 28.86 -1.76
N GLY A 166 -11.45 28.61 -0.68
CA GLY A 166 -11.42 29.45 0.52
C GLY A 166 -12.71 29.44 1.35
N SER A 167 -13.65 28.54 1.06
CA SER A 167 -14.96 28.51 1.72
C SER A 167 -15.03 27.56 2.93
N ALA A 168 -13.92 26.90 3.30
CA ALA A 168 -13.86 26.06 4.50
C ALA A 168 -14.06 26.91 5.76
N THR A 169 -14.96 26.47 6.65
CA THR A 169 -15.27 27.20 7.89
C THR A 169 -14.11 27.23 8.88
N LYS A 170 -13.37 26.12 8.95
CA LYS A 170 -12.16 26.00 9.77
C LYS A 170 -10.92 26.30 8.93
N ALA A 171 -10.02 27.12 9.45
CA ALA A 171 -8.67 27.24 8.92
C ALA A 171 -7.87 25.96 9.23
N TRP A 172 -7.66 25.13 8.22
CA TRP A 172 -6.79 23.95 8.33
C TRP A 172 -5.34 24.39 8.31
N CYS A 173 -4.64 24.28 9.44
CA CYS A 173 -3.21 24.60 9.55
C CYS A 173 -2.35 23.33 9.55
N GLY A 174 -1.15 23.42 9.00
CA GLY A 174 -0.19 22.32 8.94
C GLY A 174 -0.51 21.24 7.89
N PRO A 175 0.29 20.17 7.86
CA PRO A 175 0.14 19.08 6.89
C PRO A 175 -1.15 18.28 7.13
N VAL A 176 -1.74 17.81 6.02
CA VAL A 176 -2.84 16.83 6.05
C VAL A 176 -2.49 15.66 5.14
N VAL A 177 -2.52 14.44 5.68
CA VAL A 177 -2.25 13.20 4.94
C VAL A 177 -3.53 12.38 4.88
N VAL A 178 -3.86 11.83 3.72
CA VAL A 178 -5.08 11.04 3.53
C VAL A 178 -4.75 9.69 2.88
N LEU A 179 -5.07 8.61 3.58
CA LEU A 179 -5.06 7.24 3.04
C LEU A 179 -6.48 6.80 2.69
N LYS A 180 -6.59 5.81 1.80
CA LYS A 180 -7.87 5.24 1.39
C LYS A 180 -7.98 3.81 1.85
N PHE A 181 -9.06 3.46 2.54
CA PHE A 181 -9.31 2.08 2.94
C PHE A 181 -9.66 1.21 1.73
N SER A 182 -9.26 -0.05 1.76
CA SER A 182 -9.58 -1.05 0.73
C SER A 182 -11.07 -1.46 0.72
N GLY A 183 -11.85 -1.02 1.71
CA GLY A 183 -13.30 -1.18 1.76
C GLY A 183 -13.89 -0.77 3.11
N SER A 184 -15.22 -0.88 3.23
CA SER A 184 -15.99 -0.48 4.42
C SER A 184 -15.62 -1.22 5.72
N ARG A 185 -14.90 -2.33 5.64
CA ARG A 185 -14.41 -3.08 6.81
C ARG A 185 -13.18 -2.46 7.46
N LEU A 186 -12.54 -1.48 6.82
CA LEU A 186 -11.38 -0.75 7.35
C LEU A 186 -10.17 -1.66 7.69
N GLN A 187 -9.96 -2.75 6.94
CA GLN A 187 -8.95 -3.78 7.27
C GLN A 187 -7.67 -3.69 6.42
N GLY A 188 -7.50 -2.59 5.69
CA GLY A 188 -6.40 -2.41 4.76
C GLY A 188 -6.50 -1.09 4.04
N TYR A 189 -5.41 -0.68 3.43
CA TYR A 189 -5.35 0.48 2.55
C TYR A 189 -5.21 0.07 1.10
N THR A 190 -5.59 0.98 0.22
CA THR A 190 -5.35 0.96 -1.23
C THR A 190 -4.89 2.35 -1.64
N ASP A 191 -4.40 2.50 -2.87
CA ASP A 191 -3.98 3.80 -3.38
C ASP A 191 -5.14 4.82 -3.39
N ALA A 192 -4.89 5.97 -2.77
CA ALA A 192 -5.71 7.17 -2.86
C ALA A 192 -5.30 7.99 -4.09
N GLY A 193 -6.25 8.73 -4.68
CA GLY A 193 -5.97 9.53 -5.87
C GLY A 193 -7.00 10.62 -6.15
N PRO A 194 -6.94 11.26 -7.34
CA PRO A 194 -7.76 12.42 -7.67
C PRO A 194 -9.27 12.20 -7.53
N ASN A 195 -9.74 10.95 -7.70
CA ASN A 195 -11.15 10.59 -7.58
C ASN A 195 -11.70 10.73 -6.15
N ASP A 196 -10.82 10.81 -5.14
CA ASP A 196 -11.19 10.91 -3.73
C ASP A 196 -11.31 12.38 -3.27
N LEU A 197 -10.84 13.35 -4.07
CA LEU A 197 -10.88 14.79 -3.76
C LEU A 197 -12.28 15.38 -3.56
N PRO A 198 -13.32 15.00 -4.33
CA PRO A 198 -14.63 15.59 -4.12
C PRO A 198 -15.20 15.30 -2.72
N ALA A 199 -14.94 14.10 -2.19
CA ALA A 199 -15.31 13.74 -0.83
C ALA A 199 -14.51 14.56 0.21
N LEU A 200 -13.20 14.72 -0.01
CA LEU A 200 -12.34 15.53 0.86
C LEU A 200 -12.73 17.01 0.87
N SER A 201 -13.00 17.61 -0.31
CA SER A 201 -13.45 18.99 -0.42
C SER A 201 -14.76 19.21 0.33
N THR A 202 -15.73 18.30 0.15
CA THR A 202 -17.01 18.33 0.88
C THR A 202 -16.80 18.28 2.39
N TYR A 203 -15.92 17.38 2.85
CA TYR A 203 -15.59 17.25 4.25
C TYR A 203 -14.96 18.53 4.83
N PHE A 204 -13.94 19.08 4.16
CA PHE A 204 -13.29 20.31 4.61
C PHE A 204 -14.23 21.51 4.66
N LEU A 205 -15.22 21.59 3.77
CA LEU A 205 -16.26 22.61 3.78
C LEU A 205 -17.23 22.45 4.97
N ALA A 206 -17.55 21.21 5.36
CA ALA A 206 -18.53 20.93 6.41
C ALA A 206 -17.92 20.90 7.83
N TYR A 207 -16.60 20.69 7.94
CA TYR A 207 -15.92 20.53 9.21
C TYR A 207 -15.82 21.84 10.00
N LYS A 208 -16.27 21.80 11.26
CA LYS A 208 -16.30 22.95 12.18
C LYS A 208 -15.17 22.88 13.19
#